data_AF-A0A3D4AXX8-F1
#
_entry.id   AF-A0A3D4AXX8-F1
#
_cell.length_a   1.000
_cell.length_b   1.000
_cell.length_c   1.000
_cell.angle_alpha   90.00
_cell.angle_beta   90.00
_cell.angle_gamma   90.00
#
_symmetry.space_group_name_H-M   'P 1'
#
loop_
_entity.id
_entity.type
_entity.pdbx_description
1 polymer ?
#
loop_
_entity_poly.entity_id
_entity_poly.type
_entity_poly.pdbx_seq_one_letter_code
_entity_poly.pdbx_strand_id
1 'polypeptide(L)'
;MVYFRDQMKNKSSNELRALTGWERIALRLGQPPGQVYLVTGHSSAYTASLIIGCAAGQQIAVVDGAMRFNSYLISRIAAGLDLEPKDLLRRTHVTRSFTAFQTEAAITTRLPEFLQRRSCGVVLILGLLQTYYDEQIHVHESEHSLHRVLQTLHRVKAQNRHVLIAEVDVENPPEGKEHLFGMIRAATEVTLSIQPVDAGYELIEQRSIEWDETTNPSPWSLTGTE
;
A
#
# COMPACT_ATOMS: atom_id res chain seq x y z
N MET A 1 -2.56 -28.76 2.40
CA MET A 1 -1.54 -27.73 2.06
C MET A 1 -0.63 -28.17 0.88
N VAL A 2 -1.16 -28.93 -0.09
CA VAL A 2 -0.40 -29.41 -1.29
C VAL A 2 -1.12 -29.03 -2.59
N TYR A 3 -2.35 -28.50 -2.53
CA TYR A 3 -3.20 -28.24 -3.71
C TYR A 3 -2.97 -26.89 -4.41
N PHE A 4 -2.12 -26.00 -3.87
CA PHE A 4 -1.90 -24.65 -4.44
C PHE A 4 -0.68 -24.55 -5.38
N ARG A 5 0.18 -25.57 -5.47
CA ARG A 5 1.46 -25.46 -6.19
C ARG A 5 1.39 -25.82 -7.68
N ASP A 6 0.43 -26.65 -8.08
CA ASP A 6 0.44 -27.25 -9.43
C ASP A 6 -0.43 -26.53 -10.47
N GLN A 7 -1.34 -25.63 -10.05
CA GLN A 7 -2.23 -24.92 -10.98
C GLN A 7 -1.65 -23.59 -11.51
N MET A 8 -0.49 -23.12 -11.02
CA MET A 8 0.07 -21.83 -11.41
C MET A 8 0.93 -21.86 -12.69
N LYS A 9 1.09 -23.00 -13.36
CA LYS A 9 2.08 -23.15 -14.44
C LYS A 9 1.63 -22.71 -15.84
N ASN A 10 0.36 -22.41 -16.10
CA ASN A 10 -0.03 -22.00 -17.44
C ASN A 10 -1.31 -21.18 -17.47
N LYS A 11 -1.17 -19.85 -17.34
CA LYS A 11 -1.98 -18.75 -17.95
C LYS A 11 -2.08 -17.49 -17.07
N SER A 12 -0.95 -16.99 -16.57
CA SER A 12 -0.89 -15.63 -16.02
C SER A 12 -0.95 -14.57 -17.12
N SER A 13 -1.69 -13.49 -16.90
CA SER A 13 -1.73 -12.31 -17.78
C SER A 13 -0.32 -11.71 -17.94
N ASN A 14 -0.06 -10.97 -19.04
CA ASN A 14 1.26 -10.40 -19.35
C ASN A 14 1.87 -9.60 -18.18
N GLU A 15 1.02 -8.98 -17.36
CA GLU A 15 1.42 -8.15 -16.21
C GLU A 15 1.93 -8.98 -15.02
N LEU A 16 1.31 -10.14 -14.75
CA LEU A 16 1.75 -11.06 -13.71
C LEU A 16 3.04 -11.81 -14.09
N ARG A 17 3.22 -12.11 -15.38
CA ARG A 17 4.48 -12.71 -15.88
C ARG A 17 5.64 -11.74 -15.83
N ALA A 18 5.35 -10.46 -16.02
CA ALA A 18 6.35 -9.40 -15.98
C ALA A 18 6.71 -8.97 -14.55
N LEU A 19 6.09 -9.51 -13.50
CA LEU A 19 6.47 -9.23 -12.12
C LEU A 19 6.93 -10.53 -11.45
N THR A 20 8.14 -10.56 -10.93
CA THR A 20 8.66 -11.74 -10.20
C THR A 20 8.66 -11.50 -8.69
N GLY A 21 8.44 -12.57 -7.92
CA GLY A 21 8.53 -12.56 -6.45
C GLY A 21 7.27 -12.12 -5.71
N TRP A 22 6.19 -11.76 -6.42
CA TRP A 22 4.93 -11.32 -5.81
C TRP A 22 4.20 -12.45 -5.09
N GLU A 23 4.35 -13.70 -5.54
CA GLU A 23 3.63 -14.86 -4.99
C GLU A 23 3.95 -15.07 -3.51
N ARG A 24 5.23 -14.94 -3.15
CA ARG A 24 5.70 -15.07 -1.76
C ARG A 24 5.09 -13.98 -0.87
N ILE A 25 5.00 -12.75 -1.39
CA ILE A 25 4.42 -11.63 -0.64
C ILE A 25 2.91 -11.85 -0.49
N ALA A 26 2.20 -12.18 -1.57
CA ALA A 26 0.76 -12.44 -1.55
C ALA A 26 0.37 -13.55 -0.56
N LEU A 27 1.13 -14.65 -0.54
CA LEU A 27 0.94 -15.74 0.43
C LEU A 27 1.08 -15.24 1.88
N ARG A 28 2.03 -14.36 2.16
CA ARG A 28 2.24 -13.76 3.48
C ARG A 28 1.09 -12.84 3.88
N LEU A 29 0.58 -12.03 2.93
CA LEU A 29 -0.57 -11.14 3.18
C LEU A 29 -1.86 -11.91 3.50
N GLY A 30 -1.95 -13.18 3.09
CA GLY A 30 -3.07 -14.04 3.44
C GLY A 30 -3.09 -14.52 4.89
N GLN A 31 -2.09 -14.19 5.72
CA GLN A 31 -1.92 -14.70 7.08
C GLN A 31 -1.60 -13.58 8.08
N PRO A 32 -2.05 -13.66 9.35
CA PRO A 32 -1.57 -12.78 10.41
C PRO A 32 -0.13 -13.14 10.84
N PRO A 33 0.58 -12.24 11.55
CA PRO A 33 0.18 -10.87 11.92
C PRO A 33 0.29 -9.89 10.75
N GLY A 34 -0.43 -8.76 10.86
CA GLY A 34 -0.38 -7.68 9.87
C GLY A 34 0.97 -6.95 9.86
N GLN A 35 1.39 -6.46 8.69
CA GLN A 35 2.58 -5.61 8.50
C GLN A 35 2.23 -4.40 7.62
N VAL A 36 2.99 -3.31 7.76
CA VAL A 36 2.96 -2.15 6.87
C VAL A 36 4.12 -2.26 5.88
N TYR A 37 3.76 -2.28 4.60
CA TYR A 37 4.67 -2.39 3.48
C TYR A 37 4.73 -1.06 2.74
N LEU A 38 5.91 -0.65 2.32
CA LEU A 38 6.11 0.36 1.28
C LEU A 38 6.44 -0.36 -0.03
N VAL A 39 5.69 -0.10 -1.10
CA VAL A 39 5.99 -0.60 -2.45
C VAL A 39 6.41 0.59 -3.31
N THR A 40 7.66 0.61 -3.79
CA THR A 40 8.28 1.81 -4.38
C THR A 40 9.30 1.49 -5.47
N GLY A 41 10.07 2.48 -5.94
CA GLY A 41 11.19 2.34 -6.88
C GLY A 41 10.86 2.61 -8.34
N HIS A 42 9.71 2.11 -8.83
CA HIS A 42 9.26 2.34 -10.21
C HIS A 42 7.74 2.59 -10.27
N SER A 43 7.28 3.25 -11.34
CA SER A 43 5.86 3.56 -11.56
C SER A 43 4.92 2.34 -11.66
N SER A 44 5.47 1.13 -11.78
CA SER A 44 4.74 -0.14 -11.72
C SER A 44 4.41 -0.57 -10.28
N ALA A 45 4.90 0.13 -9.25
CA ALA A 45 4.57 -0.11 -7.85
C ALA A 45 3.05 -0.15 -7.59
N TYR A 46 2.27 0.73 -8.22
CA TYR A 46 0.80 0.72 -8.07
C TYR A 46 0.18 -0.56 -8.62
N THR A 47 0.62 -1.00 -9.81
CA THR A 47 0.14 -2.24 -10.43
C THR A 47 0.58 -3.46 -9.63
N ALA A 48 1.83 -3.48 -9.16
CA ALA A 48 2.37 -4.54 -8.32
C ALA A 48 1.59 -4.68 -7.01
N SER A 49 1.27 -3.56 -6.33
CA SER A 49 0.46 -3.57 -5.11
C SER A 49 -0.95 -4.12 -5.34
N LEU A 50 -1.58 -3.80 -6.47
CA LEU A 50 -2.87 -4.37 -6.84
C LEU A 50 -2.78 -5.88 -7.11
N ILE A 51 -1.75 -6.32 -7.84
CA ILE A 51 -1.46 -7.75 -8.08
C ILE A 51 -1.31 -8.49 -6.75
N ILE A 52 -0.41 -8.02 -5.89
CA ILE A 52 -0.07 -8.65 -4.61
C ILE A 52 -1.31 -8.69 -3.70
N GLY A 53 -2.03 -7.57 -3.58
CA GLY A 53 -3.23 -7.47 -2.75
C GLY A 53 -4.36 -8.38 -3.23
N CYS A 54 -4.63 -8.43 -4.53
CA CYS A 54 -5.64 -9.32 -5.11
C CYS A 54 -5.28 -10.79 -4.92
N ALA A 55 -4.00 -11.13 -5.12
CA ALA A 55 -3.50 -12.49 -4.98
C ALA A 55 -3.48 -13.01 -3.53
N ALA A 56 -3.57 -12.11 -2.53
CA ALA A 56 -3.67 -12.51 -1.12
C ALA A 56 -4.93 -13.32 -0.80
N GLY A 57 -5.93 -13.32 -1.69
CA GLY A 57 -7.17 -14.08 -1.52
C GLY A 57 -8.13 -13.52 -0.46
N GLN A 58 -7.83 -12.33 0.09
CA GLN A 58 -8.63 -11.62 1.09
C GLN A 58 -9.54 -10.56 0.41
N GLN A 59 -10.50 -10.02 1.16
CA GLN A 59 -11.12 -8.75 0.75
C GLN A 59 -10.09 -7.62 0.90
N ILE A 60 -10.09 -6.70 -0.06
CA ILE A 60 -9.15 -5.58 -0.10
C ILE A 60 -9.91 -4.25 -0.02
N ALA A 61 -9.41 -3.35 0.83
CA ALA A 61 -9.83 -1.96 0.88
C ALA A 61 -8.75 -1.11 0.18
N VAL A 62 -9.15 -0.23 -0.74
CA VAL A 62 -8.25 0.60 -1.54
C VAL A 62 -8.58 2.07 -1.29
N VAL A 63 -7.59 2.84 -0.87
CA VAL A 63 -7.62 4.30 -0.89
C VAL A 63 -6.75 4.77 -2.04
N ASP A 64 -7.35 5.40 -3.03
CA ASP A 64 -6.68 5.80 -4.28
C ASP A 64 -6.55 7.33 -4.34
N GLY A 65 -5.38 7.83 -3.93
CA GLY A 65 -5.02 9.25 -3.97
C GLY A 65 -4.30 9.67 -5.26
N ALA A 66 -3.75 8.71 -6.01
CA ALA A 66 -3.09 8.95 -7.29
C ALA A 66 -3.93 8.62 -8.53
N MET A 67 -5.22 8.31 -8.35
CA MET A 67 -6.14 7.93 -9.43
C MET A 67 -5.62 6.73 -10.26
N ARG A 68 -4.92 5.79 -9.60
CA ARG A 68 -4.27 4.63 -10.24
C ARG A 68 -5.15 3.38 -10.24
N PHE A 69 -6.25 3.37 -9.49
CA PHE A 69 -7.16 2.23 -9.49
C PHE A 69 -7.93 2.12 -10.83
N ASN A 70 -7.85 0.94 -11.46
CA ASN A 70 -8.52 0.64 -12.72
C ASN A 70 -9.20 -0.75 -12.68
N SER A 71 -10.53 -0.79 -12.87
CA SER A 71 -11.31 -2.04 -12.86
C SER A 71 -10.96 -3.01 -13.99
N TYR A 72 -10.48 -2.51 -15.13
CA TYR A 72 -10.00 -3.36 -16.22
C TYR A 72 -8.72 -4.10 -15.83
N LEU A 73 -7.83 -3.44 -15.07
CA LEU A 73 -6.64 -4.10 -14.51
C LEU A 73 -7.04 -5.20 -13.52
N ILE A 74 -8.02 -4.94 -12.65
CA ILE A 74 -8.55 -5.98 -11.74
C ILE A 74 -9.08 -7.18 -12.54
N SER A 75 -9.75 -6.95 -13.66
CA SER A 75 -10.26 -8.03 -14.51
C SER A 75 -9.14 -8.85 -15.16
N ARG A 76 -8.03 -8.21 -15.55
CA ARG A 76 -6.84 -8.90 -16.07
C ARG A 76 -6.08 -9.66 -14.98
N ILE A 77 -6.01 -9.11 -13.78
CA ILE A 77 -5.45 -9.79 -12.61
C ILE A 77 -6.28 -11.04 -12.30
N ALA A 78 -7.61 -10.93 -12.28
CA ALA A 78 -8.52 -12.06 -12.06
C ALA A 78 -8.28 -13.19 -13.08
N ALA A 79 -8.24 -12.86 -14.37
CA ALA A 79 -7.95 -13.83 -15.43
C ALA A 79 -6.58 -14.52 -15.22
N GLY A 80 -5.57 -13.77 -14.79
CA GLY A 80 -4.24 -14.31 -14.53
C GLY A 80 -4.12 -15.12 -13.23
N LEU A 81 -5.08 -14.99 -12.32
CA LEU A 81 -5.21 -15.79 -11.08
C LEU A 81 -6.22 -16.95 -11.22
N ASP A 82 -6.76 -17.19 -12.41
CA ASP A 82 -7.84 -18.15 -12.67
C ASP A 82 -9.10 -17.89 -11.81
N LEU A 83 -9.46 -16.62 -11.67
CA LEU A 83 -10.64 -16.15 -10.94
C LEU A 83 -11.63 -15.47 -11.87
N GLU A 84 -12.91 -15.57 -11.52
CA GLU A 84 -13.96 -14.77 -12.16
C GLU A 84 -13.76 -13.27 -11.86
N PRO A 85 -13.65 -12.39 -12.88
CA PRO A 85 -13.46 -10.95 -12.68
C PRO A 85 -14.48 -10.30 -11.76
N LYS A 86 -15.74 -10.74 -11.86
CA LYS A 86 -16.84 -10.26 -11.02
C LYS A 86 -16.62 -10.55 -9.54
N ASP A 87 -16.04 -11.71 -9.23
CA ASP A 87 -15.81 -12.11 -7.85
C ASP A 87 -14.62 -11.35 -7.24
N LEU A 88 -13.56 -11.10 -8.01
CA LEU A 88 -12.45 -10.28 -7.55
C LEU A 88 -12.87 -8.81 -7.34
N LEU A 89 -13.67 -8.26 -8.26
CA LEU A 89 -14.24 -6.92 -8.11
C LEU A 89 -15.13 -6.81 -6.86
N ARG A 90 -15.95 -7.82 -6.56
CA ARG A 90 -16.79 -7.85 -5.35
C ARG A 90 -16.00 -7.86 -4.05
N ARG A 91 -14.77 -8.37 -4.07
CA ARG A 91 -13.85 -8.38 -2.92
C ARG A 91 -13.03 -7.09 -2.81
N THR A 92 -13.14 -6.19 -3.78
CA THR A 92 -12.35 -4.96 -3.89
C THR A 92 -13.21 -3.75 -3.60
N HIS A 93 -12.90 -3.04 -2.53
CA HIS A 93 -13.62 -1.83 -2.12
C HIS A 93 -12.71 -0.63 -2.31
N VAL A 94 -13.13 0.34 -3.11
CA VAL A 94 -12.31 1.51 -3.44
C VAL A 94 -12.98 2.80 -3.00
N THR A 95 -12.18 3.69 -2.42
CA THR A 95 -12.50 5.11 -2.29
C THR A 95 -11.40 5.92 -2.97
N ARG A 96 -11.79 6.99 -3.66
CA ARG A 96 -10.87 7.96 -4.24
C ARG A 96 -10.87 9.24 -3.42
N SER A 97 -9.69 9.84 -3.29
CA SER A 97 -9.50 11.16 -2.69
C SER A 97 -8.73 12.04 -3.67
N PHE A 98 -9.09 13.31 -3.74
CA PHE A 98 -8.50 14.28 -4.67
C PHE A 98 -7.75 15.40 -3.95
N THR A 99 -7.79 15.44 -2.62
CA THR A 99 -7.11 16.44 -1.78
C THR A 99 -6.53 15.77 -0.54
N ALA A 100 -5.52 16.38 0.09
CA ALA A 100 -4.93 15.82 1.30
C ALA A 100 -5.96 15.67 2.43
N PHE A 101 -6.87 16.64 2.59
CA PHE A 101 -7.97 16.53 3.57
C PHE A 101 -8.89 15.33 3.31
N GLN A 102 -9.20 15.05 2.04
CA GLN A 102 -10.00 13.88 1.69
C GLN A 102 -9.23 12.58 1.92
N THR A 103 -7.94 12.54 1.58
CA THR A 103 -7.06 11.39 1.80
C THR A 103 -6.92 11.11 3.30
N GLU A 104 -6.68 12.15 4.10
CA GLU A 104 -6.64 12.06 5.55
C GLU A 104 -7.95 11.51 6.10
N ALA A 105 -9.10 12.16 5.82
CA ALA A 105 -10.39 11.72 6.34
C ALA A 105 -10.77 10.30 5.87
N ALA A 106 -10.38 9.92 4.66
CA ALA A 106 -10.57 8.56 4.16
C ALA A 106 -9.81 7.54 5.01
N ILE A 107 -8.58 7.85 5.44
CA ILE A 107 -7.74 6.92 6.20
C ILE A 107 -7.98 7.00 7.71
N THR A 108 -8.08 8.20 8.29
CA THR A 108 -8.15 8.41 9.74
C THR A 108 -9.55 8.19 10.32
N THR A 109 -10.60 8.38 9.51
CA THR A 109 -11.99 8.24 9.95
C THR A 109 -12.71 7.11 9.24
N ARG A 110 -12.83 7.18 7.91
CA ARG A 110 -13.73 6.29 7.14
C ARG A 110 -13.22 4.86 7.06
N LEU A 111 -11.91 4.67 6.89
CA LEU A 111 -11.29 3.36 6.79
C LEU A 111 -11.49 2.54 8.09
N PRO A 112 -11.18 3.04 9.30
CA PRO A 112 -11.48 2.33 10.54
C PRO A 112 -12.95 1.90 10.66
N GLU A 113 -13.90 2.81 10.40
CA GLU A 113 -15.34 2.49 10.45
C GLU A 113 -15.73 1.41 9.44
N PHE A 114 -15.15 1.47 8.24
CA PHE A 114 -15.38 0.48 7.19
C PHE A 114 -14.83 -0.90 7.59
N LEU A 115 -13.61 -0.94 8.12
CA LEU A 115 -12.95 -2.18 8.54
C LEU A 115 -13.66 -2.85 9.74
N GLN A 116 -14.37 -2.10 10.59
CA GLN A 116 -15.22 -2.68 11.64
C GLN A 116 -16.40 -3.48 11.05
N ARG A 117 -16.88 -3.12 9.86
CA ARG A 117 -18.04 -3.74 9.21
C ARG A 117 -17.67 -4.76 8.13
N ARG A 118 -16.40 -4.80 7.73
CA ARG A 118 -15.90 -5.61 6.60
C ARG A 118 -14.63 -6.36 6.97
N SER A 119 -14.57 -7.62 6.56
CA SER A 119 -13.43 -8.51 6.79
C SER A 119 -12.32 -8.30 5.75
N CYS A 120 -11.89 -7.06 5.54
CA CYS A 120 -10.76 -6.75 4.66
C CYS A 120 -9.43 -7.01 5.37
N GLY A 121 -8.74 -8.09 5.01
CA GLY A 121 -7.43 -8.44 5.57
C GLY A 121 -6.28 -7.61 5.02
N VAL A 122 -6.49 -6.93 3.89
CA VAL A 122 -5.48 -6.10 3.22
C VAL A 122 -6.04 -4.71 2.91
N VAL A 123 -5.27 -3.68 3.24
CA VAL A 123 -5.50 -2.29 2.88
C VAL A 123 -4.43 -1.85 1.89
N LEU A 124 -4.83 -1.30 0.76
CA LEU A 124 -3.93 -0.71 -0.25
C LEU A 124 -4.11 0.81 -0.25
N ILE A 125 -3.01 1.55 -0.11
CA ILE A 125 -2.97 3.00 -0.30
C ILE A 125 -2.19 3.26 -1.59
N LEU A 126 -2.85 3.82 -2.61
CA LEU A 126 -2.24 4.11 -3.90
C LEU A 126 -1.94 5.61 -4.00
N GLY A 127 -0.66 5.97 -3.88
CA GLY A 127 -0.18 7.34 -3.97
C GLY A 127 -0.67 8.18 -2.81
N LEU A 128 -0.10 7.92 -1.64
CA LEU A 128 -0.46 8.63 -0.41
C LEU A 128 -0.07 10.11 -0.50
N LEU A 129 1.13 10.42 -1.00
CA LEU A 129 1.69 11.77 -1.05
C LEU A 129 1.22 12.59 -2.24
N GLN A 130 0.59 11.97 -3.24
CA GLN A 130 0.14 12.66 -4.45
C GLN A 130 -0.68 13.91 -4.12
N THR A 131 -1.59 13.81 -3.16
CA THR A 131 -2.44 14.93 -2.74
C THR A 131 -1.77 15.86 -1.73
N TYR A 132 -0.67 15.44 -1.10
CA TYR A 132 0.10 16.23 -0.14
C TYR A 132 1.13 17.13 -0.82
N TYR A 133 1.56 16.78 -2.03
CA TYR A 133 2.43 17.61 -2.86
C TYR A 133 1.71 18.76 -3.58
N ASP A 134 0.43 18.99 -3.29
CA ASP A 134 -0.23 20.24 -3.69
C ASP A 134 0.43 21.43 -2.97
N GLU A 135 0.90 22.42 -3.74
CA GLU A 135 1.56 23.63 -3.24
C GLU A 135 0.64 24.48 -2.33
N GLN A 136 -0.67 24.32 -2.45
CA GLN A 136 -1.66 25.04 -1.64
C GLN A 136 -1.69 24.58 -0.18
N ILE A 137 -1.13 23.39 0.12
CA ILE A 137 -1.12 22.85 1.48
C ILE A 137 0.18 23.27 2.17
N HIS A 138 0.07 23.88 3.35
CA HIS A 138 1.24 24.26 4.13
C HIS A 138 2.07 23.02 4.54
N VAL A 139 3.39 23.20 4.62
CA VAL A 139 4.35 22.13 4.97
C VAL A 139 3.97 21.45 6.30
N HIS A 140 3.82 22.25 7.35
CA HIS A 140 3.46 21.76 8.69
C HIS A 140 2.09 21.07 8.72
N GLU A 141 1.13 21.53 7.93
CA GLU A 141 -0.17 20.87 7.81
C GLU A 141 -0.04 19.50 7.12
N SER A 142 0.80 19.41 6.09
CA SER A 142 1.10 18.17 5.38
C SER A 142 1.74 17.14 6.32
N GLU A 143 2.74 17.57 7.09
CA GLU A 143 3.42 16.76 8.12
C GLU A 143 2.46 16.24 9.18
N HIS A 144 1.69 17.15 9.79
CA HIS A 144 0.74 16.81 10.85
C HIS A 144 -0.34 15.84 10.37
N SER A 145 -0.85 16.06 9.17
CA SER A 145 -1.85 15.20 8.54
C SER A 145 -1.26 13.82 8.20
N LEU A 146 -0.07 13.77 7.58
CA LEU A 146 0.62 12.51 7.26
C LEU A 146 0.93 11.70 8.53
N HIS A 147 1.32 12.36 9.62
CA HIS A 147 1.55 11.72 10.90
C HIS A 147 0.28 11.01 11.43
N ARG A 148 -0.88 11.69 11.43
CA ARG A 148 -2.16 11.08 11.84
C ARG A 148 -2.55 9.89 10.95
N VAL A 149 -2.27 9.99 9.65
CA VAL A 149 -2.45 8.90 8.69
C VAL A 149 -1.59 7.69 9.07
N LEU A 150 -0.28 7.85 9.23
CA LEU A 150 0.65 6.75 9.53
C LEU A 150 0.32 6.09 10.88
N GLN A 151 -0.01 6.88 11.91
CA GLN A 151 -0.50 6.34 13.19
C GLN A 151 -1.76 5.48 13.02
N THR A 152 -2.68 5.90 12.16
CA THR A 152 -3.90 5.13 11.90
C THR A 152 -3.60 3.82 11.16
N LEU A 153 -2.68 3.84 10.20
CA LEU A 153 -2.25 2.63 9.48
C LEU A 153 -1.56 1.63 10.43
N HIS A 154 -0.78 2.08 11.41
CA HIS A 154 -0.24 1.19 12.45
C HIS A 154 -1.32 0.62 13.37
N ARG A 155 -2.39 1.37 13.69
CA ARG A 155 -3.54 0.81 14.42
C ARG A 155 -4.27 -0.24 13.59
N VAL A 156 -4.40 -0.04 12.28
CA VAL A 156 -4.93 -1.05 11.35
C VAL A 156 -4.06 -2.31 11.35
N LYS A 157 -2.73 -2.14 11.30
CA LYS A 157 -1.76 -3.24 11.44
C LYS A 157 -1.97 -4.03 12.73
N ALA A 158 -2.09 -3.33 13.87
CA ALA A 158 -2.29 -3.96 15.19
C ALA A 158 -3.58 -4.79 15.28
N GLN A 159 -4.54 -4.59 14.37
CA GLN A 159 -5.74 -5.40 14.21
C GLN A 159 -5.55 -6.61 13.27
N ASN A 160 -4.30 -7.05 13.05
CA ASN A 160 -3.90 -8.14 12.16
C ASN A 160 -4.29 -7.94 10.69
N ARG A 161 -4.27 -6.70 10.21
CA ARG A 161 -4.51 -6.36 8.80
C ARG A 161 -3.23 -5.86 8.16
N HIS A 162 -2.94 -6.30 6.95
CA HIS A 162 -1.78 -5.80 6.21
C HIS A 162 -2.11 -4.46 5.56
N VAL A 163 -1.13 -3.57 5.50
CA VAL A 163 -1.23 -2.27 4.82
C VAL A 163 -0.13 -2.21 3.77
N LEU A 164 -0.46 -1.97 2.50
CA LEU A 164 0.51 -1.72 1.45
C LEU A 164 0.35 -0.28 0.98
N ILE A 165 1.39 0.51 1.18
CA ILE A 165 1.49 1.88 0.67
C ILE A 165 2.29 1.80 -0.62
N ALA A 166 1.60 1.95 -1.76
CA ALA A 166 2.25 2.09 -3.06
C ALA A 166 2.58 3.56 -3.27
N GLU A 167 3.87 3.90 -3.22
CA GLU A 167 4.32 5.27 -3.41
C GLU A 167 5.62 5.30 -4.21
N VAL A 168 5.72 6.24 -5.15
CA VAL A 168 6.92 6.45 -5.95
C VAL A 168 7.57 7.74 -5.48
N ASP A 169 8.84 7.64 -5.09
CA ASP A 169 9.61 8.82 -4.70
C ASP A 169 9.71 9.79 -5.88
N VAL A 170 9.47 11.07 -5.61
CA VAL A 170 9.55 12.11 -6.64
C VAL A 170 10.92 12.76 -6.56
N GLU A 171 11.57 12.96 -7.70
CA GLU A 171 12.93 13.53 -7.75
C GLU A 171 12.97 14.98 -7.23
N ASN A 172 11.91 15.74 -7.51
CA ASN A 172 11.78 17.15 -7.14
C ASN A 172 10.44 17.37 -6.40
N PRO A 173 10.35 17.00 -5.11
CA PRO A 173 9.18 17.32 -4.30
C PRO A 173 9.04 18.84 -4.11
N PRO A 174 7.83 19.35 -3.82
CA PRO A 174 7.63 20.76 -3.49
C PRO A 174 8.48 21.20 -2.30
N GLU A 175 8.87 22.48 -2.30
CA GLU A 175 9.72 23.06 -1.26
C GLU A 175 9.17 22.81 0.14
N GLY A 176 10.04 22.29 1.02
CA GLY A 176 9.73 21.96 2.41
C GLY A 176 9.03 20.60 2.60
N LYS A 177 8.67 19.89 1.53
CA LYS A 177 7.99 18.58 1.58
C LYS A 177 8.91 17.40 1.21
N GLU A 178 10.21 17.63 1.12
CA GLU A 178 11.23 16.66 0.72
C GLU A 178 11.26 15.43 1.65
N HIS A 179 10.94 15.63 2.92
CA HIS A 179 11.03 14.61 3.96
C HIS A 179 9.80 13.68 4.03
N LEU A 180 8.68 14.01 3.36
CA LEU A 180 7.41 13.27 3.50
C LEU A 180 7.54 11.80 3.05
N PHE A 181 8.28 11.54 1.96
CA PHE A 181 8.56 10.17 1.52
C PHE A 181 9.41 9.41 2.56
N GLY A 182 10.38 10.10 3.16
CA GLY A 182 11.17 9.59 4.26
C GLY A 182 10.31 9.19 5.48
N MET A 183 9.27 9.96 5.80
CA MET A 183 8.32 9.62 6.87
C MET A 183 7.58 8.31 6.58
N ILE A 184 7.10 8.10 5.34
CA ILE A 184 6.47 6.83 4.96
C ILE A 184 7.46 5.69 5.11
N ARG A 185 8.66 5.82 4.54
CA ARG A 185 9.69 4.77 4.59
C ARG A 185 10.03 4.39 6.03
N ALA A 186 10.21 5.38 6.92
CA ALA A 186 10.50 5.16 8.33
C ALA A 186 9.36 4.48 9.10
N ALA A 187 8.11 4.66 8.67
CA ALA A 187 6.92 4.05 9.27
C ALA A 187 6.56 2.67 8.69
N THR A 188 7.39 2.08 7.83
CA THR A 188 7.13 0.76 7.24
C THR A 188 8.12 -0.30 7.71
N GLU A 189 7.64 -1.51 8.01
CA GLU A 189 8.50 -2.63 8.42
C GLU A 189 9.16 -3.33 7.21
N VAL A 190 8.52 -3.25 6.04
CA VAL A 190 8.99 -3.92 4.83
C VAL A 190 8.92 -2.97 3.65
N THR A 191 10.05 -2.73 2.99
CA THR A 191 10.10 -2.05 1.70
C THR A 191 10.23 -3.09 0.59
N LEU A 192 9.35 -3.00 -0.40
CA LEU A 192 9.35 -3.77 -1.63
C LEU A 192 9.73 -2.83 -2.78
N SER A 193 11.01 -2.85 -3.16
CA SER A 193 11.51 -2.04 -4.26
C SER A 193 11.28 -2.76 -5.59
N ILE A 194 10.66 -2.07 -6.54
CA ILE A 194 10.44 -2.54 -7.89
C ILE A 194 11.63 -2.12 -8.75
N GLN A 195 12.33 -3.10 -9.30
CA GLN A 195 13.45 -2.86 -10.22
C GLN A 195 13.15 -3.42 -11.61
N PRO A 196 13.42 -2.67 -12.68
CA PRO A 196 13.31 -3.19 -14.04
C PRO A 196 14.39 -4.25 -14.29
N VAL A 197 14.01 -5.32 -14.99
CA VAL A 197 14.88 -6.39 -15.47
C VAL A 197 14.58 -6.66 -16.94
N ASP A 198 15.45 -7.38 -17.65
CA ASP A 198 15.34 -7.60 -19.11
C ASP A 198 13.96 -8.06 -19.60
N ALA A 199 13.23 -8.83 -18.77
CA ALA A 199 11.92 -9.38 -19.09
C ALA A 199 10.78 -8.89 -18.15
N GLY A 200 10.91 -7.71 -17.55
CA GLY A 200 9.85 -7.11 -16.72
C GLY A 200 10.38 -6.39 -15.48
N TYR A 201 9.91 -6.80 -14.32
CA TYR A 201 10.20 -6.20 -13.03
C TYR A 201 10.40 -7.26 -11.95
N GLU A 202 11.32 -6.99 -11.04
CA GLU A 202 11.57 -7.81 -9.86
C GLU A 202 11.24 -7.05 -8.57
N LEU A 203 10.66 -7.76 -7.60
CA LEU A 203 10.44 -7.26 -6.24
C LEU A 203 11.62 -7.61 -5.34
N ILE A 204 12.33 -6.57 -4.89
CA ILE A 204 13.39 -6.71 -3.89
C ILE A 204 12.83 -6.33 -2.53
N GLU A 205 12.78 -7.31 -1.63
CA GLU A 205 12.34 -7.13 -0.25
C GLU A 205 13.50 -6.67 0.63
N GLN A 206 13.31 -5.54 1.31
CA GLN A 206 14.19 -5.03 2.36
C GLN A 206 13.36 -4.85 3.62
N ARG A 207 13.84 -5.37 4.75
CA ARG A 207 13.15 -5.22 6.04
C ARG A 207 13.85 -4.14 6.85
N SER A 208 13.06 -3.22 7.38
CA SER A 208 13.55 -2.26 8.36
C SER A 208 13.76 -2.98 9.69
N ILE A 209 14.71 -2.50 10.50
CA ILE A 209 14.74 -2.86 11.92
C ILE A 209 13.43 -2.36 12.52
N GLU A 210 12.78 -3.20 13.34
CA GLU A 210 11.41 -3.02 13.83
C GLU A 210 11.18 -1.58 14.32
N TRP A 211 10.12 -0.93 13.83
CA TRP A 211 9.72 0.37 14.36
C TRP A 211 9.17 0.13 15.77
N ASP A 212 9.92 0.57 16.76
CA ASP A 212 9.60 0.48 18.18
C ASP A 212 9.56 1.91 18.73
N GLU A 213 8.39 2.32 19.24
CA GLU A 213 8.20 3.65 19.84
C GLU A 213 9.19 3.93 21.00
N THR A 214 9.78 2.89 21.60
CA THR A 214 10.74 3.01 22.72
C THR A 214 12.20 3.08 22.29
N THR A 215 12.62 2.45 21.19
CA THR A 215 14.02 2.49 20.68
C THR A 215 14.22 3.37 19.46
N ASN A 216 13.15 3.67 18.73
CA ASN A 216 13.08 4.68 17.68
C ASN A 216 11.92 5.61 18.01
N PRO A 217 12.03 6.39 19.12
CA PRO A 217 11.01 7.37 19.46
C PRO A 217 10.78 8.24 18.24
N SER A 218 9.52 8.59 17.98
CA SER A 218 9.20 9.60 16.98
C SER A 218 10.22 10.74 17.11
N PRO A 219 10.92 11.16 16.03
CA PRO A 219 11.80 12.33 16.13
C PRO A 219 11.04 13.59 16.59
N TRP A 220 9.71 13.48 16.68
CA TRP A 220 8.73 14.54 16.86
C TRP A 220 7.84 14.31 18.09
N SER A 221 8.20 13.41 19.02
CA SER A 221 7.60 13.35 20.36
C SER A 221 8.00 14.52 21.27
N LEU A 222 8.70 15.53 20.75
CA LEU A 222 8.81 16.84 21.39
C LEU A 222 7.54 17.64 21.10
N THR A 223 6.41 17.22 21.67
CA THR A 223 5.39 18.21 22.03
C THR A 223 6.00 19.04 23.13
N GLY A 224 6.34 20.28 22.79
CA GLY A 224 6.71 21.31 23.73
C GLY A 224 5.72 21.32 24.90
N THR A 225 6.28 21.20 26.09
CA THR A 225 5.75 21.88 27.25
C THR A 225 5.68 23.38 26.91
N GLU A 226 4.48 23.87 26.67
CA GLU A 226 4.08 25.19 27.17
C GLU A 226 3.16 24.98 28.38
#